data_AF-A0A7X5IC69-F1
#
_entry.id   AF-A0A7X5IC69-F1
#
_cell.length_a   1.000
_cell.length_b   1.000
_cell.length_c   1.000
_cell.angle_alpha   90.00
_cell.angle_beta   90.00
_cell.angle_gamma   90.00
#
_symmetry.space_group_name_H-M   'P 1'
#
loop_
_entity.id
_entity.type
_entity.pdbx_description
1 polymer ?
#
loop_
_entity_poly.entity_id
_entity_poly.type
_entity_poly.pdbx_seq_one_letter_code
_entity_poly.pdbx_strand_id
1 'polypeptide(L)'
;MNFHETKMGNVFFNHQIPELIRALRKIAAALSKPAPAVIQLAETGEPDFLHNLFYGKYEPDIYGCVTVPSRLDQNVKEAEKALLPALGQSQRLFEQYQTAVSERDSAIAEQSYCCGYRTAVQMIVSGLIALPPQAGGGPDEQ
;
A
#
# COMPACT_ATOMS: atom_id res chain seq x y z
N MET A 1 27.52 55.59 -2.08
CA MET A 1 28.23 54.33 -2.42
C MET A 1 27.19 53.32 -2.83
N ASN A 2 27.36 52.71 -4.01
CA ASN A 2 26.45 51.70 -4.52
C ASN A 2 26.76 50.34 -3.90
N PHE A 3 25.75 49.48 -3.74
CA PHE A 3 25.91 48.18 -3.08
C PHE A 3 27.02 47.32 -3.70
N HIS A 4 27.13 47.28 -5.02
CA HIS A 4 28.15 46.51 -5.75
C HIS A 4 29.59 47.03 -5.54
N GLU A 5 29.76 48.27 -5.09
CA GLU A 5 31.07 48.87 -4.78
C GLU A 5 31.50 48.53 -3.34
N THR A 6 30.59 48.03 -2.50
CA THR A 6 30.91 47.65 -1.13
C THR A 6 31.58 46.28 -1.07
N LYS A 7 32.38 46.04 -0.04
CA LYS A 7 32.95 44.71 0.22
C LYS A 7 31.87 43.62 0.30
N MET A 8 30.71 43.94 0.87
CA MET A 8 29.56 43.02 0.95
C MET A 8 28.94 42.72 -0.41
N GLY A 9 28.72 43.74 -1.25
CA GLY A 9 28.21 43.52 -2.62
C GLY A 9 29.19 42.71 -3.47
N ASN A 10 30.48 42.96 -3.31
CA ASN A 10 31.52 42.19 -3.99
C ASN A 10 31.47 40.69 -3.62
N VAL A 11 31.30 40.37 -2.34
CA VAL A 11 31.12 38.97 -1.86
C VAL A 11 29.80 38.37 -2.37
N PHE A 12 28.71 39.13 -2.38
CA PHE A 12 27.41 38.67 -2.88
C PHE A 12 27.48 38.26 -4.36
N PHE A 13 28.00 39.14 -5.23
CA PHE A 13 28.03 38.88 -6.68
C PHE A 13 29.10 37.87 -7.09
N ASN A 14 30.29 37.91 -6.47
CA ASN A 14 31.40 37.06 -6.90
C ASN A 14 31.50 35.74 -6.14
N HIS A 15 30.74 35.55 -5.06
CA HIS A 15 30.75 34.31 -4.29
C HIS A 15 29.35 33.72 -4.13
N GLN A 16 28.39 34.48 -3.57
CA GLN A 16 27.07 33.92 -3.25
C GLN A 16 26.24 33.57 -4.49
N ILE A 17 26.23 34.43 -5.52
CA ILE A 17 25.50 34.16 -6.77
C ILE A 17 26.07 32.93 -7.50
N PRO A 18 27.40 32.78 -7.69
CA PRO A 18 27.98 31.57 -8.26
C PRO A 18 27.66 30.29 -7.47
N GLU A 19 27.71 30.34 -6.13
CA GLU A 19 27.33 29.19 -5.29
C GLU A 19 25.86 28.82 -5.45
N LEU A 20 24.96 29.81 -5.49
CA LEU A 20 23.53 29.59 -5.72
C LEU A 20 23.28 28.94 -7.10
N ILE A 21 23.93 29.44 -8.15
CA ILE A 21 23.84 28.86 -9.49
C ILE A 21 24.33 27.42 -9.49
N ARG A 22 25.43 27.12 -8.78
CA ARG A 22 25.96 25.76 -8.64
C ARG A 22 24.99 24.85 -7.90
N ALA A 23 24.38 25.33 -6.82
CA ALA A 23 23.37 24.59 -6.07
C ALA A 23 22.16 24.27 -6.95
N LEU A 24 21.64 25.26 -7.69
CA LEU A 24 20.52 25.07 -8.62
C LEU A 24 20.87 24.08 -9.73
N ARG A 25 22.07 24.14 -10.31
CA ARG A 25 22.53 23.14 -11.30
C ARG A 25 22.63 21.74 -10.71
N LYS A 26 23.11 21.59 -9.47
CA LYS A 26 23.16 20.29 -8.78
C LYS A 26 21.76 19.74 -8.51
N ILE A 27 20.82 20.58 -8.07
CA ILE A 27 19.42 20.20 -7.87
C ILE A 27 18.79 19.79 -9.19
N ALA A 28 18.92 20.61 -10.24
CA ALA A 28 18.40 20.29 -11.56
C ALA A 28 18.97 18.98 -12.11
N ALA A 29 20.28 18.74 -11.95
CA ALA A 29 20.90 17.47 -12.35
C ALA A 29 20.44 16.28 -11.49
N ALA A 30 20.12 16.48 -10.21
CA ALA A 30 19.55 15.44 -9.36
C ALA A 30 18.10 15.11 -9.75
N LEU A 31 17.31 16.12 -10.13
CA LEU A 31 15.92 15.97 -10.57
C LEU A 31 15.78 15.52 -12.03
N SER A 32 16.76 15.81 -12.90
CA SER A 32 16.77 15.35 -14.30
C SER A 32 17.24 13.91 -14.44
N LYS A 33 17.81 13.32 -13.38
CA LYS A 33 17.96 11.87 -13.34
C LYS A 33 16.55 11.31 -13.43
N PRO A 34 16.25 10.41 -14.39
CA PRO A 34 14.98 9.72 -14.39
C PRO A 34 14.78 9.20 -12.97
N ALA A 35 13.65 9.55 -12.34
CA ALA A 35 13.22 8.85 -11.13
C ALA A 35 13.43 7.36 -11.42
N PRO A 36 14.15 6.62 -10.54
CA PRO A 36 14.50 5.22 -10.82
C PRO A 36 13.24 4.59 -11.35
N ALA A 37 13.36 4.13 -12.61
CA ALA A 37 12.28 4.00 -13.56
C ALA A 37 10.98 3.69 -12.84
N VAL A 38 9.90 4.45 -13.15
CA VAL A 38 8.52 3.99 -12.91
C VAL A 38 8.60 2.49 -12.93
N ILE A 39 8.54 1.85 -11.76
CA ILE A 39 8.47 0.41 -11.73
C ILE A 39 7.12 0.23 -12.38
N GLN A 40 7.15 0.07 -13.71
CA GLN A 40 6.11 -0.61 -14.40
C GLN A 40 6.13 -1.88 -13.57
N LEU A 41 5.12 -2.03 -12.73
CA LEU A 41 4.61 -3.33 -12.39
C LEU A 41 4.30 -3.94 -13.75
N ALA A 42 5.35 -4.35 -14.46
CA ALA A 42 5.30 -5.21 -15.60
C ALA A 42 4.53 -6.35 -14.99
N GLU A 43 3.29 -6.48 -15.46
CA GLU A 43 2.39 -7.55 -15.11
C GLU A 43 3.27 -8.75 -14.89
N THR A 44 3.39 -9.14 -13.61
CA THR A 44 4.22 -10.26 -13.20
C THR A 44 3.91 -11.34 -14.23
N GLY A 45 4.92 -11.92 -14.90
CA GLY A 45 4.71 -12.75 -16.09
C GLY A 45 3.79 -13.98 -15.89
N GLU A 46 3.32 -14.20 -14.65
CA GLU A 46 2.14 -14.99 -14.37
C GLU A 46 0.84 -14.16 -14.54
N PRO A 47 -0.04 -14.51 -15.49
CA PRO A 47 -1.40 -14.01 -15.45
C PRO A 47 -2.00 -14.29 -14.05
N ASP A 48 -2.66 -13.30 -13.47
CA ASP A 48 -3.43 -13.43 -12.23
C ASP A 48 -2.61 -13.72 -10.95
N PHE A 49 -1.35 -13.26 -10.86
CA PHE A 49 -0.55 -13.36 -9.62
C PHE A 49 -1.30 -12.90 -8.35
N LEU A 50 -1.92 -11.71 -8.37
CA LEU A 50 -2.65 -11.17 -7.21
C LEU A 50 -3.91 -11.98 -6.87
N HIS A 51 -4.59 -12.51 -7.88
CA HIS A 51 -5.72 -13.41 -7.69
C HIS A 51 -5.26 -14.72 -7.04
N ASN A 52 -4.19 -15.34 -7.57
CA ASN A 52 -3.61 -16.56 -7.01
C ASN A 52 -3.11 -16.34 -5.57
N LEU A 53 -2.58 -15.16 -5.27
CA LEU A 53 -2.17 -14.75 -3.93
C LEU A 53 -3.36 -14.56 -2.99
N PHE A 54 -4.44 -13.93 -3.46
CA PHE A 54 -5.67 -13.71 -2.69
C PHE A 54 -6.32 -15.04 -2.27
N TYR A 55 -6.38 -16.03 -3.17
CA TYR A 55 -6.92 -17.36 -2.88
C TYR A 55 -5.92 -18.31 -2.20
N GLY A 56 -4.74 -17.83 -1.80
CA GLY A 56 -3.76 -18.62 -1.06
C GLY A 56 -3.19 -19.80 -1.85
N LYS A 57 -3.07 -19.69 -3.18
CA LYS A 57 -2.44 -20.73 -4.02
C LYS A 57 -0.91 -20.79 -3.85
N TYR A 58 -0.33 -19.88 -3.06
CA TYR A 58 1.07 -19.90 -2.65
C TYR A 58 1.17 -20.39 -1.20
N GLU A 59 2.27 -21.08 -0.87
CA GLU A 59 2.47 -21.70 0.44
C GLU A 59 2.28 -20.68 1.59
N PRO A 60 1.21 -20.81 2.40
CA PRO A 60 0.92 -19.86 3.50
C PRO A 60 1.93 -19.98 4.65
N ASP A 61 2.60 -21.12 4.77
CA ASP A 61 3.55 -21.48 5.83
C ASP A 61 4.82 -20.61 5.80
N ILE A 62 5.23 -20.18 4.60
CA ILE A 62 6.42 -19.30 4.42
C ILE A 62 6.18 -17.93 5.05
N TYR A 63 4.92 -17.49 5.11
CA TYR A 63 4.52 -16.17 5.61
C TYR A 63 3.86 -16.24 7.00
N GLY A 64 3.76 -17.42 7.60
CA GLY A 64 3.22 -17.62 8.95
C GLY A 64 1.73 -17.27 9.09
N CYS A 65 0.98 -17.21 7.98
CA CYS A 65 -0.44 -16.85 8.01
C CYS A 65 -1.29 -18.08 8.35
N VAL A 66 -1.33 -18.44 9.64
CA VAL A 66 -2.25 -19.46 10.14
C VAL A 66 -3.54 -18.75 10.55
N THR A 67 -4.59 -18.92 9.75
CA THR A 67 -5.92 -18.41 10.12
C THR A 67 -6.48 -19.27 11.26
N VAL A 68 -6.37 -18.77 12.49
CA VAL A 68 -7.06 -19.34 13.66
C VAL A 68 -8.57 -19.14 13.46
N PRO A 69 -9.43 -20.11 13.81
CA PRO A 69 -10.87 -19.94 13.72
C PRO A 69 -11.28 -18.66 14.44
N SER A 70 -11.84 -17.73 13.68
CA SER A 70 -12.22 -16.43 14.19
C SER A 70 -13.53 -16.55 14.96
N ARG A 71 -13.76 -15.66 15.93
CA ARG A 71 -15.06 -15.57 16.63
C ARG A 71 -16.24 -15.35 15.65
N LEU A 72 -15.96 -14.82 14.45
CA LEU A 72 -16.93 -14.65 13.37
C LEU A 72 -17.38 -16.00 12.80
N ASP A 73 -16.49 -16.99 12.71
CA ASP A 73 -16.82 -18.33 12.21
C ASP A 73 -17.82 -19.04 13.13
N GLN A 74 -17.71 -18.80 14.44
CA GLN A 74 -18.65 -19.33 15.42
C GLN A 74 -20.04 -18.70 15.26
N ASN A 75 -20.11 -17.38 15.05
CA ASN A 75 -21.38 -16.68 14.84
C ASN A 75 -22.09 -17.16 13.56
N VAL A 76 -21.34 -17.41 12.48
CA VAL A 76 -21.88 -17.95 11.23
C VAL A 76 -22.47 -19.34 11.47
N LYS A 77 -21.75 -20.23 12.16
CA LYS A 77 -22.24 -21.58 12.49
C LYS A 77 -23.51 -21.57 13.32
N GLU A 78 -23.61 -20.67 14.30
CA GLU A 78 -24.80 -20.55 15.14
C GLU A 78 -26.01 -20.03 14.35
N ALA A 79 -25.80 -19.02 13.49
CA ALA A 79 -26.84 -18.50 12.62
C ALA A 79 -27.32 -19.56 11.61
N GLU A 80 -26.40 -20.30 11.00
CA GLU A 80 -26.70 -21.39 10.07
C GLU A 80 -27.51 -22.50 10.75
N LYS A 81 -27.12 -22.91 11.96
CA LYS A 81 -27.82 -23.93 12.74
C LYS A 81 -29.26 -23.54 13.06
N ALA A 82 -29.53 -22.26 13.31
CA ALA A 82 -30.88 -21.75 13.54
C ALA A 82 -31.70 -21.65 12.24
N LEU A 83 -31.04 -21.35 11.13
CA LEU A 83 -31.69 -21.07 9.84
C LEU A 83 -32.06 -22.35 9.07
N LEU A 84 -31.19 -23.37 9.07
CA LEU A 84 -31.40 -24.60 8.29
C LEU A 84 -32.76 -25.28 8.56
N PRO A 85 -33.23 -25.44 9.82
CA PRO A 85 -34.55 -26.03 10.09
C PRO A 85 -35.72 -25.16 9.59
N ALA A 86 -35.53 -23.84 9.54
CA ALA A 86 -36.58 -22.89 9.15
C ALA A 86 -36.80 -22.83 7.63
N LEU A 87 -35.80 -23.21 6.83
CA LEU A 87 -35.86 -23.15 5.37
C LEU A 87 -36.76 -24.23 4.76
N GLY A 88 -36.84 -25.42 5.37
CA GLY A 88 -37.65 -26.53 4.88
C GLY A 88 -37.41 -26.82 3.39
N GLN A 89 -38.45 -26.64 2.56
CA GLN A 89 -38.38 -26.89 1.11
C GLN A 89 -37.62 -25.81 0.32
N SER A 90 -37.33 -24.66 0.92
CA SER A 90 -36.63 -23.55 0.25
C SER A 90 -35.11 -23.64 0.31
N GLN A 91 -34.55 -24.68 0.95
CA GLN A 91 -33.12 -24.86 1.13
C GLN A 91 -32.32 -24.72 -0.17
N ARG A 92 -32.81 -25.32 -1.27
CA ARG A 92 -32.11 -25.24 -2.58
C ARG A 92 -32.04 -23.82 -3.14
N LEU A 93 -33.10 -23.02 -2.97
CA LEU A 93 -33.10 -21.62 -3.41
C LEU A 93 -32.18 -20.78 -2.51
N PHE A 94 -32.13 -21.09 -1.22
CA PHE A 94 -31.23 -20.44 -0.27
C PHE A 94 -29.77 -20.77 -0.54
N GLU A 95 -29.43 -22.02 -0.87
CA GLU A 95 -28.07 -22.41 -1.31
C GLU A 95 -27.66 -21.65 -2.58
N GLN A 96 -28.54 -21.56 -3.59
CA GLN A 96 -28.28 -20.76 -4.79
C GLN A 96 -28.03 -19.28 -4.46
N TYR A 97 -28.82 -18.71 -3.56
CA TYR A 97 -28.63 -17.35 -3.08
C TYR A 97 -27.29 -17.18 -2.36
N GLN A 98 -26.93 -18.10 -1.44
CA GLN A 98 -25.67 -18.06 -0.72
C GLN A 98 -24.47 -18.14 -1.66
N THR A 99 -24.51 -19.03 -2.67
CA THR A 99 -23.45 -19.11 -3.68
C THR A 99 -23.31 -17.79 -4.43
N ALA A 100 -24.41 -17.21 -4.92
CA ALA A 100 -24.38 -15.95 -5.66
C ALA A 100 -23.86 -14.78 -4.80
N VAL A 101 -24.22 -14.73 -3.51
CA VAL A 101 -23.70 -13.72 -2.57
C VAL A 101 -22.21 -13.95 -2.30
N SER A 102 -21.80 -15.20 -2.06
CA SER A 102 -20.41 -15.56 -1.80
C SER A 102 -19.51 -15.22 -3.00
N GLU A 103 -19.95 -15.50 -4.22
CA GLU A 103 -19.24 -15.14 -5.45
C GLU A 103 -19.08 -13.62 -5.58
N ARG A 104 -20.16 -12.86 -5.36
CA ARG A 104 -20.13 -11.39 -5.38
C ARG A 104 -19.16 -10.84 -4.33
N ASP A 105 -19.28 -11.31 -3.09
CA ASP A 105 -18.49 -10.80 -1.97
C ASP A 105 -17.00 -11.15 -2.13
N SER A 106 -16.71 -12.34 -2.65
CA SER A 106 -15.34 -12.75 -2.99
C SER A 106 -14.76 -11.87 -4.10
N ALA A 107 -15.52 -11.58 -5.16
CA ALA A 107 -15.07 -10.72 -6.25
C ALA A 107 -14.80 -9.28 -5.78
N ILE A 108 -15.65 -8.72 -4.90
CA ILE A 108 -15.44 -7.39 -4.32
C ILE A 108 -14.19 -7.38 -3.42
N ALA A 109 -14.02 -8.42 -2.60
CA ALA A 109 -12.87 -8.54 -1.71
C ALA A 109 -11.56 -8.66 -2.49
N GLU A 110 -11.54 -9.50 -3.53
CA GLU A 110 -10.41 -9.67 -4.44
C GLU A 110 -10.05 -8.37 -5.16
N GLN A 111 -11.04 -7.66 -5.69
CA GLN A 111 -10.82 -6.37 -6.34
C GLN A 111 -10.24 -5.34 -5.36
N SER A 112 -10.81 -5.26 -4.15
CA SER A 112 -10.34 -4.34 -3.10
C SER A 112 -8.89 -4.66 -2.70
N TYR A 113 -8.56 -5.94 -2.57
CA TYR A 113 -7.19 -6.41 -2.33
C TYR A 113 -6.25 -6.00 -3.46
N CYS A 114 -6.61 -6.29 -4.71
CA CYS A 114 -5.80 -5.95 -5.90
C CYS A 114 -5.56 -4.44 -6.01
N CYS A 115 -6.60 -3.63 -5.82
CA CYS A 115 -6.50 -2.18 -5.82
C CYS A 115 -5.60 -1.69 -4.68
N GLY A 116 -5.83 -2.16 -3.45
CA GLY A 116 -5.04 -1.76 -2.28
C GLY A 116 -3.55 -2.08 -2.45
N TYR A 117 -3.22 -3.29 -2.93
CA TYR A 117 -1.85 -3.68 -3.20
C TYR A 117 -1.18 -2.77 -4.24
N ARG A 118 -1.84 -2.56 -5.39
CA ARG A 118 -1.30 -1.69 -6.46
C ARG A 118 -1.08 -0.28 -5.96
N THR A 119 -2.04 0.27 -5.21
CA THR A 119 -1.92 1.60 -4.61
C THR A 119 -0.76 1.68 -3.62
N ALA A 120 -0.62 0.70 -2.71
CA ALA A 120 0.46 0.67 -1.73
C ALA A 120 1.84 0.62 -2.41
N VAL A 121 2.00 -0.24 -3.42
CA VAL A 121 3.25 -0.32 -4.18
C VAL A 121 3.53 0.98 -4.92
N GLN A 122 2.51 1.61 -5.52
CA GLN A 122 2.67 2.89 -6.18
C GLN A 122 3.09 3.99 -5.20
N MET A 123 2.56 4.01 -3.97
CA MET A 123 2.99 4.95 -2.93
C MET A 123 4.47 4.72 -2.54
N ILE A 124 4.88 3.46 -2.35
CA ILE A 124 6.27 3.09 -2.02
C ILE A 124 7.22 3.53 -3.14
N VAL A 125 6.92 3.17 -4.40
CA VAL A 125 7.74 3.53 -5.57
C VAL A 125 7.81 5.04 -5.76
N SER A 126 6.75 5.77 -5.42
CA SER A 126 6.71 7.23 -5.47
C SER A 126 7.45 7.89 -4.30
N GLY A 127 8.07 7.12 -3.41
CA GLY A 127 8.80 7.62 -2.24
C GLY A 127 7.90 8.17 -1.12
N LEU A 128 6.59 7.93 -1.19
CA LEU A 128 5.61 8.35 -0.19
C LEU A 128 5.46 7.27 0.88
N ILE A 129 6.51 7.01 1.65
CA ILE A 129 6.38 6.24 2.89
C ILE A 129 6.07 7.25 4.00
N ALA A 130 4.79 7.42 4.33
CA ALA A 130 4.41 8.02 5.60
C ALA A 130 4.84 7.04 6.72
N LEU A 131 6.02 7.25 7.28
CA LEU A 131 6.42 6.54 8.49
C LEU A 131 5.45 6.95 9.60
N PRO A 132 4.71 6.02 10.25
CA PRO A 132 3.92 6.38 11.40
C PRO A 132 4.86 6.95 12.49
N PRO A 133 4.45 7.99 13.24
CA PRO A 133 5.27 8.52 14.31
C PRO A 133 5.49 7.41 15.35
N GLN A 134 6.74 6.99 15.50
CA GLN A 134 7.16 6.17 16.64
C GLN A 134 6.86 6.97 17.91
N ALA A 135 5.82 6.55 18.63
CA ALA A 135 5.67 6.91 20.04
C ALA A 135 6.75 6.14 20.82
N GLY A 136 7.99 6.63 20.72
CA GLY A 136 9.13 6.15 21.50
C GLY A 136 8.99 6.65 22.92
N GLY A 137 8.77 5.70 23.84
CA GLY A 137 8.69 5.93 25.27
C GLY A 137 9.91 6.67 25.82
N GLY A 138 9.67 7.50 26.83
CA GLY A 138 10.70 8.18 27.59
C GLY A 138 11.64 7.16 28.26
N PRO A 139 12.94 7.49 28.42
CA PRO A 139 13.82 6.68 29.22
C PRO A 139 13.52 6.91 30.70
N ASP A 140 13.06 5.84 31.35
CA ASP A 140 13.21 5.65 32.79
C ASP A 140 14.70 5.47 33.15
N GLU A 141 15.02 6.01 34.33
CA GLU A 141 16.14 5.66 35.22
C GLU A 141 17.59 5.98 34.82
N GLN A 142 18.12 7.04 35.45
CA GLN A 142 19.32 6.94 36.29
C GLN A 142 19.28 7.97 37.43
#